data_AF-A0A2V5WD99-F1
#
_entry.id   AF-A0A2V5WD99-F1
#
_cell.length_a   1.000
_cell.length_b   1.000
_cell.length_c   1.000
_cell.angle_alpha   90.00
_cell.angle_beta   90.00
_cell.angle_gamma   90.00
#
_symmetry.space_group_name_H-M   'P 1'
#
loop_
_entity.id
_entity.type
_entity.pdbx_description
1 polymer ?
#
loop_
_entity_poly.entity_id
_entity_poly.type
_entity_poly.pdbx_seq_one_letter_code
_entity_poly.pdbx_strand_id
1 'polypeptide(L)'
;GLQRLKLDAIWLELLPATEDVTADQGRIKNFQRQLRAHGLAGRYCLLYQKPASDAHDLDGIRCIGMSKRELLDRLGGPNVLLNLAYSIHPPLLLKFQRRVFCDLDPSEIFYWMTKMEMGQSCHHEFWTVGLNVHGNDCQLPKSSLPWKTFYPLVDTQWFRVQPRPRTPKFTTVGQWYWGGAVEVAGEFPDLSKKIAFEPYLSLPRRVPDAQFELAMNITAADPERGRLQRLRWKIVDPHRVARTPSTYRCYLASAAGEFTAIKGVDVAWRTGWISDRAAAFLAERSAARLAAAIQASAQLCRGSFRFS
;
A
#
# COMPACT_ATOMS: atom_id res chain seq x y z
N GLY A 1 -8.64 -14.14 -2.57
CA GLY A 1 -9.60 -13.39 -3.39
C GLY A 1 -9.78 -14.03 -4.76
N LEU A 2 -8.91 -13.72 -5.72
CA LEU A 2 -9.05 -14.11 -7.14
C LEU A 2 -9.29 -15.61 -7.37
N GLN A 3 -8.58 -16.48 -6.63
CA GLN A 3 -8.79 -17.93 -6.73
C GLN A 3 -10.23 -18.35 -6.38
N ARG A 4 -10.87 -17.70 -5.40
CA ARG A 4 -12.26 -17.99 -5.02
C ARG A 4 -13.27 -17.41 -6.00
N LEU A 5 -12.86 -16.42 -6.79
CA LEU A 5 -13.57 -15.98 -7.99
C LEU A 5 -13.32 -16.94 -9.18
N LYS A 6 -12.68 -18.09 -8.95
CA LYS A 6 -12.34 -19.12 -9.94
C LYS A 6 -11.42 -18.62 -11.06
N LEU A 7 -10.65 -17.55 -10.78
CA LEU A 7 -9.64 -17.05 -11.71
C LEU A 7 -8.33 -17.83 -11.52
N ASP A 8 -7.69 -18.19 -12.63
CA ASP A 8 -6.34 -18.75 -12.64
C ASP A 8 -5.30 -17.63 -12.45
N ALA A 9 -5.19 -17.16 -11.20
CA ALA A 9 -4.28 -16.10 -10.80
C ALA A 9 -3.03 -16.66 -10.12
N ILE A 10 -1.89 -16.04 -10.42
CA ILE A 10 -0.61 -16.26 -9.72
C ILE A 10 -0.11 -14.95 -9.13
N TRP A 11 0.71 -15.04 -8.09
CA TRP A 11 1.48 -13.89 -7.58
C TRP A 11 2.80 -13.78 -8.33
N LEU A 12 3.04 -12.66 -9.01
CA LEU A 12 4.30 -12.38 -9.69
C LEU A 12 5.02 -11.27 -8.92
N GLU A 13 6.25 -11.54 -8.47
CA GLU A 13 7.03 -10.60 -7.65
C GLU A 13 8.45 -10.50 -8.19
N LEU A 14 9.01 -9.29 -8.25
CA LEU A 14 10.43 -9.09 -8.50
C LEU A 14 11.19 -8.95 -7.19
N LEU A 15 12.31 -9.66 -7.07
CA LEU A 15 13.30 -9.43 -6.02
C LEU A 15 14.64 -9.07 -6.66
N PRO A 16 15.01 -7.77 -6.68
CA PRO A 16 16.35 -7.35 -7.05
C PRO A 16 17.36 -7.92 -6.06
N ALA A 17 18.45 -8.51 -6.57
CA ALA A 17 19.52 -9.01 -5.74
C ALA A 17 20.28 -7.86 -5.08
N THR A 18 20.77 -8.13 -3.87
CA THR A 18 21.70 -7.26 -3.14
C THR A 18 23.09 -7.89 -3.12
N GLU A 19 24.07 -7.15 -2.60
CA GLU A 19 25.43 -7.69 -2.40
C GLU A 19 25.44 -8.79 -1.33
N ASP A 20 24.50 -8.77 -0.39
CA ASP A 20 24.34 -9.79 0.64
C ASP A 20 23.46 -10.95 0.16
N VAL A 21 24.13 -11.93 -0.46
CA VAL A 21 23.50 -13.16 -0.95
C VAL A 21 22.80 -13.95 0.17
N THR A 22 23.33 -13.91 1.39
CA THR A 22 22.74 -14.64 2.52
C THR A 22 21.43 -14.00 2.94
N ALA A 23 21.37 -12.67 3.02
CA ALA A 23 20.15 -11.93 3.26
C ALA A 23 19.10 -12.20 2.17
N ASP A 24 19.50 -12.22 0.90
CA ASP A 24 18.60 -12.52 -0.21
C ASP A 24 18.02 -13.95 -0.11
N GLN A 25 18.84 -14.95 0.21
CA GLN A 25 18.35 -16.30 0.48
C GLN A 25 17.40 -16.34 1.67
N GLY A 26 17.65 -15.54 2.72
CA GLY A 26 16.74 -15.37 3.84
C GLY A 26 15.38 -14.79 3.43
N ARG A 27 15.38 -13.73 2.59
CA ARG A 27 14.18 -13.09 2.03
C ARG A 27 13.38 -14.07 1.17
N ILE A 28 14.04 -14.78 0.26
CA ILE A 28 13.44 -15.82 -0.59
C ILE A 28 12.78 -16.89 0.28
N LYS A 29 13.51 -17.50 1.24
CA LYS A 29 12.96 -18.53 2.12
C LYS A 29 11.76 -18.04 2.93
N ASN A 30 11.80 -16.80 3.44
CA ASN A 30 10.66 -16.20 4.12
C ASN A 30 9.47 -16.05 3.17
N PHE A 31 9.66 -15.48 1.97
CA PHE A 31 8.61 -15.30 0.97
C PHE A 31 7.93 -16.63 0.63
N GLN A 32 8.70 -17.68 0.30
CA GLN A 32 8.16 -19.00 0.01
C GLN A 32 7.35 -19.58 1.17
N ARG A 33 7.84 -19.40 2.42
CA ARG A 33 7.12 -19.85 3.62
C ARG A 33 5.79 -19.12 3.76
N GLN A 34 5.75 -17.80 3.56
CA GLN A 34 4.50 -17.03 3.65
C GLN A 34 3.52 -17.49 2.56
N LEU A 35 3.95 -17.59 1.30
CA LEU A 35 3.04 -18.01 0.23
C LEU A 35 2.47 -19.41 0.45
N ARG A 36 3.28 -20.37 0.94
CA ARG A 36 2.77 -21.69 1.33
C ARG A 36 1.73 -21.61 2.46
N ALA A 37 2.02 -20.87 3.52
CA ALA A 37 1.11 -20.71 4.66
C ALA A 37 -0.24 -20.05 4.28
N HIS A 38 -0.28 -19.35 3.15
CA HIS A 38 -1.45 -18.66 2.63
C HIS A 38 -2.10 -19.35 1.41
N GLY A 39 -1.79 -20.63 1.16
CA GLY A 39 -2.42 -21.43 0.10
C GLY A 39 -1.99 -21.06 -1.32
N LEU A 40 -0.89 -20.32 -1.45
CA LEU A 40 -0.30 -19.91 -2.74
C LEU A 40 0.87 -20.81 -3.14
N ALA A 41 1.05 -21.98 -2.52
CA ALA A 41 2.05 -22.95 -2.95
C ALA A 41 1.86 -23.30 -4.44
N GLY A 42 2.92 -23.13 -5.25
CA GLY A 42 2.86 -23.35 -6.70
C GLY A 42 2.05 -22.32 -7.50
N ARG A 43 1.49 -21.29 -6.86
CA ARG A 43 0.67 -20.22 -7.48
C ARG A 43 1.40 -18.88 -7.42
N TYR A 44 2.72 -18.91 -7.60
CA TYR A 44 3.55 -17.72 -7.64
C TYR A 44 4.79 -17.93 -8.47
N CYS A 45 5.35 -16.84 -8.96
CA CYS A 45 6.69 -16.78 -9.51
C CYS A 45 7.43 -15.59 -8.88
N LEU A 46 8.47 -15.87 -8.11
CA LEU A 46 9.41 -14.87 -7.61
C LEU A 46 10.56 -14.76 -8.61
N LEU A 47 10.70 -13.60 -9.22
CA LEU A 47 11.70 -13.23 -10.20
C LEU A 47 12.92 -12.67 -9.46
N TYR A 48 13.89 -13.54 -9.16
CA TYR A 48 15.13 -13.11 -8.53
C TYR A 48 16.12 -12.67 -9.61
N GLN A 49 16.42 -11.37 -9.62
CA GLN A 49 17.23 -10.72 -10.65
C GLN A 49 18.62 -10.36 -10.10
N LYS A 50 19.66 -11.02 -10.61
CA LYS A 50 21.05 -10.77 -10.21
C LYS A 50 21.93 -10.58 -11.46
N PRO A 51 22.59 -9.42 -11.64
CA PRO A 51 22.51 -8.22 -10.79
C PRO A 51 21.13 -7.54 -10.87
N ALA A 52 20.80 -6.69 -9.90
CA ALA A 52 19.62 -5.84 -9.97
C ALA A 52 19.69 -4.92 -11.20
N SER A 53 18.55 -4.74 -11.89
CA SER A 53 18.45 -3.90 -13.08
C SER A 53 17.02 -3.44 -13.29
N ASP A 54 16.83 -2.21 -13.75
CA ASP A 54 15.50 -1.68 -14.09
C ASP A 54 14.84 -2.45 -15.26
N ALA A 55 15.64 -3.07 -16.12
CA ALA A 55 15.15 -3.86 -17.24
C ALA A 55 14.89 -5.32 -16.81
N HIS A 56 13.64 -5.77 -16.89
CA HIS A 56 13.26 -7.11 -16.46
C HIS A 56 13.33 -8.09 -17.64
N ASP A 57 14.52 -8.61 -17.92
CA ASP A 57 14.73 -9.65 -18.91
C ASP A 57 14.61 -11.05 -18.28
N LEU A 58 13.61 -11.82 -18.72
CA LEU A 58 13.39 -13.18 -18.24
C LEU A 58 14.59 -14.11 -18.52
N ASP A 59 15.45 -13.80 -19.49
CA ASP A 59 16.63 -14.62 -19.80
C ASP A 59 17.71 -14.57 -18.73
N GLY A 60 17.91 -13.40 -18.11
CA GLY A 60 18.79 -13.22 -16.95
C GLY A 60 18.15 -13.47 -15.59
N ILE A 61 16.82 -13.66 -15.53
CA ILE A 61 16.08 -13.76 -14.26
C ILE A 61 15.88 -15.21 -13.83
N ARG A 62 16.19 -15.48 -12.57
CA ARG A 62 15.88 -16.76 -11.94
C ARG A 62 14.44 -16.78 -11.42
N CYS A 63 13.63 -17.69 -11.95
CA CYS A 63 12.27 -17.94 -11.45
C CYS A 63 12.30 -18.90 -10.25
N ILE A 64 11.56 -18.56 -9.19
CA ILE A 64 11.44 -19.38 -7.97
C ILE A 64 9.95 -19.58 -7.65
N GLY A 65 9.56 -20.80 -7.29
CA GLY A 65 8.16 -21.21 -7.17
C GLY A 65 7.75 -21.97 -8.42
N MET A 66 7.04 -21.30 -9.31
CA MET A 66 6.80 -21.78 -10.67
C MET A 66 8.10 -21.78 -11.50
N SER A 67 8.24 -22.75 -12.39
CA SER A 67 9.36 -22.82 -13.33
C SER A 67 9.26 -21.72 -14.40
N LYS A 68 10.41 -21.33 -14.96
CA LYS A 68 10.45 -20.38 -16.08
C LYS A 68 9.61 -20.85 -17.27
N ARG A 69 9.62 -22.16 -17.56
CA ARG A 69 8.82 -22.76 -18.63
C ARG A 69 7.32 -22.57 -18.40
N GLU A 70 6.82 -22.91 -17.21
CA GLU A 70 5.41 -22.71 -16.87
C GLU A 70 4.98 -21.23 -16.93
N LEU A 71 5.86 -20.31 -16.53
CA LEU A 71 5.60 -18.87 -16.69
C LEU A 71 5.51 -18.48 -18.18
N LEU A 72 6.43 -18.96 -19.01
CA LEU A 72 6.41 -18.71 -20.46
C LEU A 72 5.17 -19.31 -21.13
N ASP A 73 4.75 -20.52 -20.74
CA ASP A 73 3.54 -21.16 -21.25
C ASP A 73 2.29 -20.31 -20.94
N ARG A 74 2.23 -19.74 -19.72
CA ARG A 74 1.16 -18.79 -19.33
C ARG A 74 1.21 -17.48 -20.11
N LEU A 75 2.41 -16.97 -20.38
CA LEU A 75 2.60 -15.76 -21.18
C LEU A 75 2.22 -15.96 -22.66
N GLY A 76 2.34 -17.19 -23.17
CA GLY A 76 1.94 -17.55 -24.54
C GLY A 76 0.42 -17.62 -24.76
N GLY A 77 -0.37 -17.77 -23.69
CA GLY A 77 -1.84 -17.74 -23.74
C GLY A 77 -2.43 -16.38 -23.36
N PRO A 78 -3.77 -16.24 -23.39
CA PRO A 78 -4.43 -15.01 -22.96
C PRO A 78 -4.16 -14.69 -21.49
N ASN A 79 -3.65 -13.49 -21.21
CA ASN A 79 -3.27 -13.10 -19.85
C ASN A 79 -3.44 -11.59 -19.58
N VAL A 80 -3.53 -11.26 -18.30
CA VAL A 80 -3.65 -9.88 -17.82
C VAL A 80 -2.65 -9.70 -16.68
N LEU A 81 -1.81 -8.67 -16.77
CA LEU A 81 -1.01 -8.19 -15.64
C LEU A 81 -1.76 -7.06 -14.93
N LEU A 82 -1.99 -7.25 -13.64
CA LEU A 82 -2.32 -6.16 -12.70
C LEU A 82 -0.99 -5.66 -12.12
N ASN A 83 -0.41 -4.62 -12.72
CA ASN A 83 0.90 -4.11 -12.36
C ASN A 83 0.76 -3.08 -11.24
N LEU A 84 0.83 -3.55 -10.00
CA LEU A 84 0.73 -2.70 -8.81
C LEU A 84 1.97 -1.80 -8.73
N ALA A 85 1.77 -0.48 -8.65
CA ALA A 85 2.81 0.53 -8.49
C ALA A 85 4.01 0.37 -9.46
N TYR A 86 3.73 0.02 -10.72
CA TYR A 86 4.74 -0.19 -11.77
C TYR A 86 5.80 -1.27 -11.47
N SER A 87 5.54 -2.23 -10.57
CA SER A 87 6.53 -3.23 -10.12
C SER A 87 7.20 -4.10 -11.21
N ILE A 88 6.60 -4.26 -12.39
CA ILE A 88 7.15 -5.02 -13.50
C ILE A 88 7.41 -4.09 -14.70
N HIS A 89 8.65 -4.07 -15.18
CA HIS A 89 9.13 -3.24 -16.28
C HIS A 89 9.39 -4.05 -17.58
N PRO A 90 9.55 -3.38 -18.73
CA PRO A 90 10.04 -3.99 -19.95
C PRO A 90 11.45 -4.61 -19.78
N PRO A 91 11.82 -5.63 -20.59
CA PRO A 91 11.02 -6.24 -21.66
C PRO A 91 9.94 -7.21 -21.17
N LEU A 92 9.99 -7.73 -19.94
CA LEU A 92 8.99 -8.66 -19.41
C LEU A 92 7.57 -8.09 -19.44
N LEU A 93 7.39 -6.83 -19.04
CA LEU A 93 6.08 -6.17 -19.08
C LEU A 93 5.41 -6.32 -20.45
N LEU A 94 6.17 -6.18 -21.54
CA LEU A 94 5.64 -6.23 -22.91
C LEU A 94 5.20 -7.64 -23.34
N LYS A 95 5.56 -8.69 -22.60
CA LYS A 95 5.12 -10.07 -22.87
C LYS A 95 3.67 -10.34 -22.43
N PHE A 96 3.07 -9.44 -21.65
CA PHE A 96 1.68 -9.60 -21.21
C PHE A 96 0.70 -9.05 -22.26
N GLN A 97 -0.36 -9.80 -22.55
CA GLN A 97 -1.36 -9.43 -23.55
C GLN A 97 -2.15 -8.18 -23.14
N ARG A 98 -2.63 -8.13 -21.89
CA ARG A 98 -3.22 -6.92 -21.30
C ARG A 98 -2.41 -6.49 -20.08
N ARG A 99 -2.30 -5.17 -19.90
CA ARG A 99 -1.39 -4.54 -18.94
C ARG A 99 -2.13 -3.40 -18.28
N VAL A 100 -2.52 -3.61 -17.03
CA VAL A 100 -3.26 -2.65 -16.22
C VAL A 100 -2.30 -2.07 -15.19
N PHE A 101 -2.04 -0.77 -15.27
CA PHE A 101 -1.32 -0.05 -14.24
C PHE A 101 -2.25 0.15 -13.05
N CYS A 102 -1.86 -0.26 -11.85
CA CYS A 102 -2.65 -0.07 -10.64
C CYS A 102 -1.87 0.84 -9.67
N ASP A 103 -2.29 2.09 -9.61
CA ASP A 103 -1.77 3.12 -8.74
C ASP A 103 -2.36 3.04 -7.32
N LEU A 104 -1.48 3.05 -6.32
CA LEU A 104 -1.79 3.01 -4.89
C LEU A 104 -1.33 4.28 -4.12
N ASP A 105 -0.63 5.21 -4.80
CA ASP A 105 -0.13 6.49 -4.26
C ASP A 105 -0.34 7.59 -5.34
N PRO A 106 -1.59 8.04 -5.54
CA PRO A 106 -1.99 8.84 -6.69
C PRO A 106 -1.26 10.15 -6.81
N SER A 107 -0.95 10.78 -5.69
CA SER A 107 -0.16 11.99 -5.69
C SER A 107 1.21 11.79 -6.34
N GLU A 108 2.02 10.85 -5.82
CA GLU A 108 3.38 10.64 -6.34
C GLU A 108 3.35 10.15 -7.79
N ILE A 109 2.48 9.19 -8.12
CA ILE A 109 2.41 8.65 -9.47
C ILE A 109 2.02 9.72 -10.48
N PHE A 110 0.99 10.52 -10.22
CA PHE A 110 0.60 11.58 -11.14
C PHE A 110 1.69 12.63 -11.29
N TYR A 111 2.36 13.01 -10.19
CA TYR A 111 3.47 13.96 -10.26
C TYR A 111 4.61 13.45 -11.12
N TRP A 112 5.12 12.26 -10.83
CA TRP A 112 6.27 11.71 -11.54
C TRP A 112 5.95 11.37 -13.00
N MET A 113 4.71 11.00 -13.33
CA MET A 113 4.27 10.83 -14.71
C MET A 113 4.29 12.14 -15.53
N THR A 114 4.36 13.32 -14.89
CA THR A 114 4.60 14.59 -15.60
C THR A 114 6.08 14.84 -15.89
N LYS A 115 6.98 14.14 -15.20
CA LYS A 115 8.43 14.38 -15.25
C LYS A 115 9.17 13.27 -15.98
N MET A 116 8.66 12.05 -15.95
CA MET A 116 9.33 10.88 -16.52
C MET A 116 8.37 9.79 -16.96
N GLU A 117 8.90 8.86 -17.75
CA GLU A 117 8.21 7.63 -18.11
C GLU A 117 8.20 6.66 -16.91
N MET A 118 6.99 6.32 -16.49
CA MET A 118 6.62 5.35 -15.47
C MET A 118 5.64 4.30 -16.05
N GLY A 119 5.79 3.97 -17.33
CA GLY A 119 4.99 2.96 -18.01
C GLY A 119 3.73 3.48 -18.71
N GLN A 120 3.55 4.79 -18.88
CA GLN A 120 2.47 5.40 -19.66
C GLN A 120 2.42 4.82 -21.08
N SER A 121 3.60 4.61 -21.70
CA SER A 121 3.76 4.04 -23.04
C SER A 121 3.58 2.51 -23.07
N CYS A 122 3.69 1.85 -21.92
CA CYS A 122 3.76 0.40 -21.84
C CYS A 122 2.49 -0.24 -21.27
N HIS A 123 1.51 0.52 -20.77
CA HIS A 123 0.25 0.01 -20.25
C HIS A 123 -0.92 0.33 -21.18
N HIS A 124 -1.96 -0.51 -21.11
CA HIS A 124 -3.19 -0.33 -21.88
C HIS A 124 -4.29 0.35 -21.05
N GLU A 125 -4.29 0.14 -19.73
CA GLU A 125 -5.29 0.69 -18.82
C GLU A 125 -4.61 1.24 -17.56
N PHE A 126 -5.20 2.30 -17.00
CA PHE A 126 -4.67 3.01 -15.83
C PHE A 126 -5.74 3.09 -14.75
N TRP A 127 -5.48 2.46 -13.61
CA TRP A 127 -6.42 2.35 -12.51
C TRP A 127 -5.78 2.98 -11.27
N THR A 128 -6.56 3.72 -10.48
CA THR A 128 -6.06 4.43 -9.29
C THR A 128 -7.01 4.32 -8.09
N VAL A 129 -6.45 4.29 -6.89
CA VAL A 129 -7.19 4.48 -5.62
C VAL A 129 -7.44 5.95 -5.27
N GLY A 130 -6.99 6.89 -6.11
CA GLY A 130 -7.34 8.32 -6.04
C GLY A 130 -8.78 8.57 -6.43
N LEU A 131 -9.71 8.30 -5.51
CA LEU A 131 -11.15 8.29 -5.77
C LEU A 131 -11.72 9.64 -6.24
N ASN A 132 -11.03 10.73 -5.96
CA ASN A 132 -11.45 12.08 -6.36
C ASN A 132 -10.79 12.55 -7.66
N VAL A 133 -10.06 11.70 -8.41
CA VAL A 133 -9.34 12.11 -9.63
C VAL A 133 -10.23 12.80 -10.68
N HIS A 134 -11.52 12.48 -10.72
CA HIS A 134 -12.51 13.11 -11.62
C HIS A 134 -13.35 14.21 -10.96
N GLY A 135 -13.08 14.53 -9.69
CA GLY A 135 -13.77 15.57 -8.94
C GLY A 135 -13.29 16.97 -9.34
N ASN A 136 -14.21 17.93 -9.36
CA ASN A 136 -13.92 19.32 -9.74
C ASN A 136 -12.93 20.04 -8.80
N ASP A 137 -12.77 19.55 -7.58
CA ASP A 137 -11.88 20.11 -6.57
C ASP A 137 -10.53 19.39 -6.47
N CYS A 138 -10.34 18.29 -7.21
CA CYS A 138 -9.07 17.58 -7.31
C CYS A 138 -7.99 18.49 -7.90
N GLN A 139 -6.83 18.55 -7.25
CA GLN A 139 -5.70 19.38 -7.69
C GLN A 139 -4.51 18.52 -8.16
N LEU A 140 -4.75 17.25 -8.52
CA LEU A 140 -3.73 16.43 -9.16
C LEU A 140 -3.26 17.09 -10.46
N PRO A 141 -1.98 16.90 -10.85
CA PRO A 141 -1.50 17.29 -12.16
C PRO A 141 -2.41 16.73 -13.27
N LYS A 142 -2.68 17.54 -14.31
CA LYS A 142 -3.51 17.10 -15.41
C LYS A 142 -2.85 15.93 -16.14
N SER A 143 -3.60 14.86 -16.34
CA SER A 143 -3.17 13.67 -17.07
C SER A 143 -4.05 13.48 -18.31
N SER A 144 -3.45 13.16 -19.45
CA SER A 144 -4.17 12.76 -20.66
C SER A 144 -4.61 11.30 -20.65
N LEU A 145 -4.19 10.52 -19.65
CA LEU A 145 -4.50 9.10 -19.53
C LEU A 145 -5.95 8.91 -19.01
N PRO A 146 -6.70 7.93 -19.55
CA PRO A 146 -8.04 7.62 -19.09
C PRO A 146 -7.99 6.80 -17.79
N TRP A 147 -7.83 7.50 -16.66
CA TRP A 147 -7.82 6.87 -15.34
C TRP A 147 -9.19 6.31 -14.95
N LYS A 148 -9.20 5.08 -14.40
CA LYS A 148 -10.36 4.46 -13.76
C LYS A 148 -10.13 4.41 -12.26
N THR A 149 -11.12 4.81 -11.47
CA THR A 149 -11.02 4.70 -10.01
C THR A 149 -11.41 3.29 -9.55
N PHE A 150 -10.73 2.80 -8.53
CA PHE A 150 -11.12 1.59 -7.81
C PHE A 150 -10.89 1.75 -6.32
N TYR A 151 -11.62 0.97 -5.53
CA TYR A 151 -11.44 0.95 -4.08
C TYR A 151 -10.34 -0.05 -3.67
N PRO A 152 -9.59 0.23 -2.60
CA PRO A 152 -8.72 -0.74 -1.95
C PRO A 152 -9.41 -2.09 -1.76
N LEU A 153 -8.75 -3.16 -2.20
CA LEU A 153 -9.35 -4.49 -2.24
C LEU A 153 -9.05 -5.26 -0.96
N VAL A 154 -10.09 -5.71 -0.28
CA VAL A 154 -9.99 -6.57 0.90
C VAL A 154 -10.71 -7.90 0.68
N ASP A 155 -10.05 -8.97 1.08
CA ASP A 155 -10.61 -10.30 1.07
C ASP A 155 -11.48 -10.53 2.32
N THR A 156 -12.79 -10.34 2.23
CA THR A 156 -13.72 -10.43 3.38
C THR A 156 -13.92 -11.83 3.94
N GLN A 157 -13.52 -12.89 3.23
CA GLN A 157 -13.50 -14.25 3.80
C GLN A 157 -12.23 -14.50 4.62
N TRP A 158 -11.15 -13.78 4.28
CA TRP A 158 -9.89 -13.82 4.99
C TRP A 158 -9.86 -12.87 6.19
N PHE A 159 -10.37 -11.65 6.02
CA PHE A 159 -10.56 -10.64 7.06
C PHE A 159 -11.94 -10.81 7.69
N ARG A 160 -12.01 -11.74 8.65
CA ARG A 160 -13.25 -12.05 9.38
C ARG A 160 -13.57 -10.95 10.38
N VAL A 161 -14.86 -10.74 10.62
CA VAL A 161 -15.34 -9.84 11.67
C VAL A 161 -14.73 -10.22 13.02
N GLN A 162 -14.12 -9.23 13.67
CA GLN A 162 -13.47 -9.37 14.97
C GLN A 162 -14.30 -8.68 16.06
N PRO A 163 -14.40 -9.26 17.27
CA PRO A 163 -15.00 -8.57 18.41
C PRO A 163 -14.32 -7.23 18.68
N ARG A 164 -15.07 -6.23 19.09
CA ARG A 164 -14.50 -4.94 19.49
C ARG A 164 -13.61 -5.13 20.73
N PRO A 165 -12.41 -4.53 20.76
CA PRO A 165 -11.57 -4.60 21.96
C PRO A 165 -12.24 -3.88 23.13
N ARG A 166 -11.99 -4.34 24.36
CA ARG A 166 -12.55 -3.76 25.59
C ARG A 166 -12.12 -2.30 25.80
N THR A 167 -10.85 -2.01 25.51
CA THR A 167 -10.31 -0.65 25.53
C THR A 167 -10.24 -0.12 24.10
N PRO A 168 -10.79 1.07 23.81
CA PRO A 168 -10.64 1.69 22.50
C PRO A 168 -9.16 1.89 22.17
N LYS A 169 -8.67 1.17 21.17
CA LYS A 169 -7.29 1.27 20.68
C LYS A 169 -7.31 1.67 19.21
N PHE A 170 -6.65 2.76 18.85
CA PHE A 170 -6.48 3.21 17.48
C PHE A 170 -5.03 3.01 17.05
N THR A 171 -4.86 2.51 15.83
CA THR A 171 -3.53 2.11 15.34
C THR A 171 -3.30 2.53 13.90
N THR A 172 -2.07 2.90 13.57
CA THR A 172 -1.64 3.02 12.16
C THR A 172 -0.25 2.44 11.98
N VAL A 173 0.10 2.16 10.72
CA VAL A 173 1.44 1.74 10.29
C VAL A 173 1.92 2.70 9.22
N GLY A 174 3.20 3.09 9.23
CA GLY A 174 3.75 3.91 8.15
C GLY A 174 5.17 4.41 8.35
N GLN A 175 5.57 5.36 7.51
CA GLN A 175 6.82 6.10 7.65
C GLN A 175 6.53 7.42 8.37
N TRP A 176 7.37 7.81 9.35
CA TRP A 176 7.20 9.09 10.03
C TRP A 176 7.72 10.24 9.19
N TYR A 177 8.96 10.08 8.72
CA TYR A 177 9.58 10.96 7.74
C TYR A 177 9.29 10.47 6.32
N TRP A 178 9.46 11.38 5.36
CA TRP A 178 9.37 11.08 3.95
C TRP A 178 10.54 11.77 3.26
N GLY A 179 11.28 11.03 2.45
CA GLY A 179 12.47 11.52 1.74
C GLY A 179 12.19 11.89 0.28
N GLY A 180 10.94 11.85 -0.16
CA GLY A 180 10.57 12.24 -1.52
C GLY A 180 10.54 13.76 -1.67
N ALA A 181 10.49 14.20 -2.93
CA ALA A 181 10.36 15.60 -3.30
C ALA A 181 9.24 15.73 -4.32
N VAL A 182 8.16 16.38 -3.94
CA VAL A 182 7.04 16.70 -4.82
C VAL A 182 6.84 18.20 -4.77
N GLU A 183 6.85 18.82 -5.96
CA GLU A 183 6.60 20.24 -6.12
C GLU A 183 5.09 20.50 -5.97
N VAL A 184 4.73 21.35 -5.02
CA VAL A 184 3.35 21.78 -4.76
C VAL A 184 3.32 23.30 -4.83
N ALA A 185 2.63 23.84 -5.84
CA ALA A 185 2.49 25.28 -6.06
C ALA A 185 3.83 26.04 -6.14
N GLY A 186 4.85 25.45 -6.77
CA GLY A 186 6.18 26.03 -6.96
C GLY A 186 7.17 25.79 -5.81
N GLU A 187 6.75 25.11 -4.74
CA GLU A 187 7.56 24.84 -3.56
C GLU A 187 7.76 23.33 -3.33
N PHE A 188 8.76 22.95 -2.55
CA PHE A 188 9.00 21.56 -2.13
C PHE A 188 8.79 21.40 -0.61
N PRO A 189 7.54 21.44 -0.13
CA PRO A 189 7.24 21.34 1.29
C PRO A 189 7.58 19.94 1.86
N ASP A 190 7.78 19.87 3.18
CA ASP A 190 7.82 18.59 3.89
C ASP A 190 6.39 18.01 4.00
N LEU A 191 6.10 17.01 3.18
CA LEU A 191 4.79 16.33 3.10
C LEU A 191 4.76 15.03 3.92
N SER A 192 5.71 14.86 4.84
CA SER A 192 5.82 13.68 5.70
C SER A 192 4.66 13.55 6.70
N LYS A 193 4.53 12.34 7.27
CA LYS A 193 3.56 12.11 8.34
C LYS A 193 3.89 12.90 9.60
N LYS A 194 5.16 13.22 9.87
CA LYS A 194 5.54 14.11 10.98
C LYS A 194 4.77 15.42 10.92
N ILE A 195 4.77 16.10 9.77
CA ILE A 195 4.03 17.35 9.58
C ILE A 195 2.53 17.10 9.60
N ALA A 196 2.06 16.07 8.90
CA ALA A 196 0.62 15.77 8.83
C ALA A 196 -0.01 15.43 10.20
N PHE A 197 0.77 14.87 11.13
CA PHE A 197 0.31 14.55 12.48
C PHE A 197 0.33 15.73 13.45
N GLU A 198 1.01 16.84 13.13
CA GLU A 198 1.17 18.00 14.01
C GLU A 198 -0.16 18.49 14.62
N PRO A 199 -1.25 18.66 13.85
CA PRO A 199 -2.54 19.11 14.40
C PRO A 199 -3.17 18.13 15.39
N TYR A 200 -2.76 16.86 15.34
CA TYR A 200 -3.35 15.76 16.09
C TYR A 200 -2.52 15.33 17.29
N LEU A 201 -1.31 15.87 17.50
CA LEU A 201 -0.40 15.37 18.53
C LEU A 201 -0.99 15.46 19.95
N SER A 202 -1.89 16.40 20.21
CA SER A 202 -2.56 16.54 21.51
C SER A 202 -3.75 15.58 21.72
N LEU A 203 -4.19 14.87 20.67
CA LEU A 203 -5.39 14.03 20.69
C LEU A 203 -5.38 12.98 21.81
N PRO A 204 -4.30 12.21 22.06
CA PRO A 204 -4.32 11.19 23.11
C PRO A 204 -4.47 11.76 24.54
N ARG A 205 -4.14 13.04 24.75
CA ARG A 205 -4.37 13.72 26.04
C ARG A 205 -5.84 14.13 26.21
N ARG A 206 -6.53 14.45 25.12
CA ARG A 206 -7.95 14.86 25.12
C ARG A 206 -8.89 13.67 25.27
N VAL A 207 -8.44 12.47 24.92
CA VAL A 207 -9.23 11.23 24.99
C VAL A 207 -8.47 10.18 25.82
N PRO A 208 -8.37 10.36 27.15
CA PRO A 208 -7.52 9.52 28.00
C PRO A 208 -7.98 8.06 28.10
N ASP A 209 -9.26 7.78 27.83
CA ASP A 209 -9.81 6.42 27.86
C ASP A 209 -9.49 5.60 26.60
N ALA A 210 -8.89 6.23 25.58
CA ALA A 210 -8.47 5.59 24.35
C ALA A 210 -6.94 5.51 24.24
N GLN A 211 -6.45 4.43 23.65
CA GLN A 211 -5.04 4.25 23.32
C GLN A 211 -4.77 4.60 21.87
N PHE A 212 -3.72 5.38 21.61
CA PHE A 212 -3.27 5.71 20.27
C PHE A 212 -1.86 5.17 20.05
N GLU A 213 -1.73 4.21 19.14
CA GLU A 213 -0.50 3.48 18.89
C GLU A 213 0.01 3.69 17.45
N LEU A 214 1.23 4.25 17.34
CA LEU A 214 1.92 4.53 16.10
C LEU A 214 2.96 3.45 15.83
N ALA A 215 2.70 2.58 14.86
CA ALA A 215 3.69 1.67 14.33
C ALA A 215 4.43 2.33 13.16
N MET A 216 5.31 3.27 13.48
CA MET A 216 6.01 4.07 12.48
C MET A 216 7.51 3.84 12.51
N ASN A 217 8.11 3.90 11.32
CA ASN A 217 9.57 3.89 11.20
C ASN A 217 10.14 5.17 11.79
N ILE A 218 10.53 5.06 13.07
CA ILE A 218 11.19 6.08 13.88
C ILE A 218 12.31 5.34 14.63
N THR A 219 13.56 5.72 14.37
CA THR A 219 14.72 5.05 14.98
C THR A 219 14.71 5.22 16.49
N ALA A 220 15.41 4.34 17.22
CA ALA A 220 15.41 4.38 18.69
C ALA A 220 16.02 5.67 19.26
N ALA A 221 17.00 6.25 18.57
CA ALA A 221 17.69 7.47 18.96
C ALA A 221 16.94 8.76 18.57
N ASP A 222 15.82 8.65 17.85
CA ASP A 222 15.10 9.80 17.36
C ASP A 222 14.38 10.57 18.49
N PRO A 223 14.60 11.89 18.63
CA PRO A 223 13.98 12.70 19.68
C PRO A 223 12.45 12.78 19.57
N GLU A 224 11.86 12.58 18.38
CA GLU A 224 10.42 12.55 18.20
C GLU A 224 9.77 11.44 19.02
N ARG A 225 10.50 10.36 19.33
CA ARG A 225 9.98 9.31 20.23
C ARG A 225 9.62 9.86 21.61
N GLY A 226 10.54 10.62 22.21
CA GLY A 226 10.33 11.21 23.52
C GLY A 226 9.22 12.25 23.51
N ARG A 227 9.14 13.06 22.44
CA ARG A 227 8.06 14.03 22.25
C ARG A 227 6.68 13.36 22.17
N LEU A 228 6.54 12.36 21.31
CA LEU A 228 5.29 11.61 21.12
C LEU A 228 4.85 10.90 22.41
N GLN A 229 5.79 10.25 23.12
CA GLN A 229 5.51 9.61 24.40
C GLN A 229 5.01 10.58 25.47
N ARG A 230 5.61 11.78 25.59
CA ARG A 230 5.12 12.83 26.49
C ARG A 230 3.69 13.27 26.15
N LEU A 231 3.28 13.15 24.90
CA LEU A 231 1.93 13.43 24.41
C LEU A 231 1.00 12.21 24.46
N ARG A 232 1.40 11.15 25.18
CA ARG A 232 0.66 9.89 25.38
C ARG A 232 0.46 9.05 24.11
N TRP A 233 1.24 9.30 23.06
CA TRP A 233 1.33 8.37 21.94
C TRP A 233 2.16 7.16 22.33
N LYS A 234 1.65 5.97 22.05
CA LYS A 234 2.42 4.74 22.17
C LYS A 234 3.13 4.47 20.85
N ILE A 235 4.44 4.30 20.90
CA ILE A 235 5.24 4.03 19.69
C ILE A 235 5.64 2.57 19.72
N VAL A 236 5.39 1.87 18.61
CA VAL A 236 5.80 0.48 18.42
C VAL A 236 6.60 0.36 17.13
N ASP A 237 7.46 -0.64 17.07
CA ASP A 237 8.25 -0.92 15.86
C ASP A 237 7.35 -1.58 14.80
N PRO A 238 7.17 -0.98 13.60
CA PRO A 238 6.38 -1.57 12.53
C PRO A 238 6.90 -2.93 12.11
N HIS A 239 8.21 -3.18 12.15
CA HIS A 239 8.78 -4.48 11.78
C HIS A 239 8.46 -5.57 12.81
N ARG A 240 8.05 -5.22 14.03
CA ARG A 240 7.54 -6.18 15.02
C ARG A 240 6.08 -6.52 14.79
N VAL A 241 5.23 -5.50 14.60
CA VAL A 241 3.77 -5.70 14.49
C VAL A 241 3.33 -6.13 13.09
N ALA A 242 4.11 -5.82 12.05
CA ALA A 242 3.84 -6.19 10.66
C ALA A 242 4.84 -7.23 10.11
N ARG A 243 5.57 -7.93 10.98
CA ARG A 243 6.63 -8.90 10.59
C ARG A 243 6.15 -10.00 9.65
N THR A 244 4.92 -10.45 9.85
CA THR A 244 4.29 -11.50 9.05
C THR A 244 2.82 -11.17 8.87
N PRO A 245 2.14 -11.70 7.84
CA PRO A 245 0.71 -11.49 7.67
C PRO A 245 -0.14 -11.97 8.85
N SER A 246 0.28 -12.98 9.60
CA SER A 246 -0.43 -13.40 10.83
C SER A 246 -0.26 -12.38 11.95
N THR A 247 0.97 -11.94 12.23
CA THR A 247 1.24 -10.90 13.25
C THR A 247 0.52 -9.60 12.93
N TYR A 248 0.53 -9.17 11.66
CA TYR A 248 -0.16 -7.98 11.20
C TYR A 248 -1.68 -8.05 11.41
N ARG A 249 -2.30 -9.21 11.13
CA ARG A 249 -3.73 -9.43 11.38
C ARG A 249 -4.07 -9.43 12.87
N CYS A 250 -3.25 -10.06 13.71
CA CYS A 250 -3.42 -9.97 15.16
C CYS A 250 -3.34 -8.51 15.63
N TYR A 251 -2.45 -7.72 15.03
CA TYR A 251 -2.31 -6.30 15.34
C TYR A 251 -3.56 -5.50 14.93
N LEU A 252 -4.09 -5.71 13.71
CA LEU A 252 -5.37 -5.14 13.25
C LEU A 252 -6.52 -5.51 14.19
N ALA A 253 -6.68 -6.80 14.48
CA ALA A 253 -7.73 -7.32 15.33
C ALA A 253 -7.68 -6.76 16.77
N SER A 254 -6.50 -6.35 17.25
CA SER A 254 -6.32 -5.72 18.58
C SER A 254 -6.89 -4.30 18.68
N ALA A 255 -7.20 -3.64 17.57
CA ALA A 255 -7.53 -2.22 17.51
C ALA A 255 -8.99 -1.97 17.10
N ALA A 256 -9.66 -1.02 17.75
CA ALA A 256 -11.02 -0.61 17.42
C ALA A 256 -11.13 0.01 16.01
N GLY A 257 -10.05 0.63 15.53
CA GLY A 257 -9.97 1.21 14.20
C GLY A 257 -8.57 1.75 13.85
N GLU A 258 -8.46 2.33 12.66
CA GLU A 258 -7.32 3.14 12.27
C GLU A 258 -7.52 4.60 12.66
N PHE A 259 -6.48 5.21 13.23
CA PHE A 259 -6.32 6.66 13.24
C PHE A 259 -5.02 6.98 12.54
N THR A 260 -5.08 7.70 11.41
CA THR A 260 -3.91 8.14 10.67
C THR A 260 -4.12 9.56 10.13
N ALA A 261 -3.06 10.36 10.11
CA ALA A 261 -2.99 11.48 9.20
C ALA A 261 -2.66 10.96 7.80
N ILE A 262 -3.35 11.53 6.80
CA ILE A 262 -3.07 11.27 5.38
C ILE A 262 -1.78 12.01 5.02
N LYS A 263 -0.99 11.45 4.10
CA LYS A 263 0.25 12.05 3.62
C LYS A 263 -0.05 13.45 3.05
N GLY A 264 0.84 14.41 3.29
CA GLY A 264 0.55 15.81 3.01
C GLY A 264 0.17 16.08 1.55
N VAL A 265 0.79 15.36 0.62
CA VAL A 265 0.56 15.52 -0.82
C VAL A 265 -0.88 15.15 -1.22
N ASP A 266 -1.44 14.06 -0.69
CA ASP A 266 -2.81 13.64 -0.97
C ASP A 266 -3.85 14.60 -0.39
N VAL A 267 -3.52 15.24 0.74
CA VAL A 267 -4.35 16.29 1.34
C VAL A 267 -4.29 17.56 0.49
N ALA A 268 -3.08 17.99 0.11
CA ALA A 268 -2.87 19.19 -0.71
C ALA A 268 -3.60 19.07 -2.06
N TRP A 269 -3.58 17.88 -2.67
CA TRP A 269 -4.20 17.64 -3.96
C TRP A 269 -5.59 17.03 -3.93
N ARG A 270 -6.14 16.78 -2.73
CA ARG A 270 -7.50 16.27 -2.51
C ARG A 270 -7.77 15.03 -3.37
N THR A 271 -6.85 14.07 -3.33
CA THR A 271 -6.89 12.88 -4.19
C THR A 271 -8.05 11.93 -3.86
N GLY A 272 -8.63 12.07 -2.66
CA GLY A 272 -9.61 11.12 -2.15
C GLY A 272 -9.00 9.76 -1.81
N TRP A 273 -7.69 9.73 -1.52
CA TRP A 273 -6.97 8.51 -1.19
C TRP A 273 -7.57 7.81 0.03
N ILE A 274 -7.66 6.49 -0.06
CA ILE A 274 -8.08 5.61 1.01
C ILE A 274 -7.10 4.43 1.08
N SER A 275 -6.75 4.01 2.29
CA SER A 275 -5.76 2.95 2.51
C SER A 275 -6.36 1.54 2.41
N ASP A 276 -5.56 0.57 2.01
CA ASP A 276 -5.89 -0.87 2.17
C ASP A 276 -6.17 -1.23 3.64
N ARG A 277 -5.50 -0.54 4.58
CA ARG A 277 -5.69 -0.72 6.02
C ARG A 277 -7.08 -0.27 6.48
N ALA A 278 -7.60 0.82 5.93
CA ALA A 278 -8.95 1.28 6.19
C ALA A 278 -9.98 0.26 5.67
N ALA A 279 -9.78 -0.25 4.45
CA ALA A 279 -10.62 -1.33 3.91
C ALA A 279 -10.56 -2.61 4.78
N ALA A 280 -9.38 -2.97 5.28
CA ALA A 280 -9.22 -4.08 6.23
C ALA A 280 -10.00 -3.87 7.53
N PHE A 281 -9.93 -2.67 8.14
CA PHE A 281 -10.73 -2.36 9.33
C PHE A 281 -12.23 -2.39 9.06
N LEU A 282 -12.67 -1.88 7.90
CA LEU A 282 -14.08 -1.95 7.54
C LEU A 282 -14.56 -3.41 7.40
N ALA A 283 -13.75 -4.29 6.82
CA ALA A 283 -14.05 -5.72 6.74
C ALA A 283 -14.08 -6.39 8.13
N GLU A 284 -13.12 -6.08 9.02
CA GLU A 284 -13.04 -6.69 10.36
C GLU A 284 -14.06 -6.12 11.35
N ARG A 285 -14.59 -4.91 11.14
CA ARG A 285 -15.48 -4.23 12.10
C ARG A 285 -16.93 -4.17 11.66
N SER A 286 -17.23 -4.35 10.38
CA SER A 286 -18.60 -4.37 9.88
C SER A 286 -18.71 -5.00 8.49
N ALA A 287 -18.98 -6.32 8.43
CA ALA A 287 -19.29 -7.00 7.16
C ALA A 287 -20.48 -6.35 6.40
N ALA A 288 -21.42 -5.71 7.10
CA ALA A 288 -22.61 -5.08 6.52
C ALA A 288 -22.43 -3.63 6.04
N ARG A 289 -21.26 -3.00 6.18
CA ARG A 289 -21.08 -1.56 5.88
C ARG A 289 -19.87 -1.23 5.01
N LEU A 290 -19.23 -2.20 4.37
CA LEU A 290 -18.05 -1.95 3.54
C LEU A 290 -18.37 -1.00 2.37
N ALA A 291 -19.49 -1.19 1.66
CA ALA A 291 -19.88 -0.30 0.57
C ALA A 291 -20.28 1.11 1.05
N ALA A 292 -21.08 1.21 2.11
CA ALA A 292 -21.59 2.49 2.63
C ALA A 292 -20.52 3.33 3.35
N ALA A 293 -19.61 2.70 4.10
CA ALA A 293 -18.56 3.39 4.83
C ALA A 293 -17.43 3.88 3.93
N ILE A 294 -17.16 3.18 2.82
CA ILE A 294 -16.23 3.63 1.78
C ILE A 294 -16.80 4.88 1.07
N GLN A 295 -18.10 4.88 0.74
CA GLN A 295 -18.79 6.05 0.18
C GLN A 295 -18.80 7.25 1.16
N ALA A 296 -19.06 7.00 2.45
CA ALA A 296 -19.05 8.02 3.48
C ALA A 296 -17.63 8.54 3.81
N SER A 297 -16.60 7.68 3.75
CA SER A 297 -15.20 8.11 3.98
C SER A 297 -14.70 9.01 2.85
N ALA A 298 -15.08 8.71 1.59
CA ALA A 298 -14.81 9.61 0.46
C ALA A 298 -15.52 10.98 0.60
N GLN A 299 -16.69 11.02 1.25
CA GLN A 299 -17.37 12.28 1.61
C GLN A 299 -16.73 12.98 2.81
N LEU A 300 -16.23 12.25 3.81
CA LEU A 300 -15.54 12.80 4.98
C LEU A 300 -14.14 13.35 4.66
N CYS A 301 -13.45 12.80 3.65
CA CYS A 301 -12.23 13.39 3.09
C CYS A 301 -12.45 14.76 2.41
N ARG A 302 -13.71 15.19 2.24
CA ARG A 302 -14.09 16.55 1.80
C ARG A 302 -14.43 17.50 2.96
N GLY A 303 -14.47 16.99 4.19
CA GLY A 303 -14.88 17.75 5.37
C GLY A 303 -13.71 18.14 6.25
N SER A 304 -13.41 19.43 6.34
CA SER A 304 -12.58 20.00 7.41
C SER A 304 -13.26 19.75 8.75
N PHE A 305 -12.75 18.82 9.57
CA PHE A 305 -13.20 18.67 10.95
C PHE A 305 -12.75 19.89 11.77
N ARG A 306 -13.63 20.89 11.90
CA ARG A 306 -13.52 21.91 12.96
C ARG A 306 -14.08 21.28 14.24
N PHE A 307 -13.21 21.01 15.21
CA PHE A 307 -13.66 20.82 16.59
C PHE A 307 -13.96 22.21 17.15
N SER A 308 -15.24 22.49 17.44
CA SER A 308 -15.63 23.52 18.39
C SER A 308 -15.22 23.14 19.80
#